data_AF-A0A7S7TDK4-F1
#
_entry.id   AF-A0A7S7TDK4-F1
#
_cell.length_a   1.000
_cell.length_b   1.000
_cell.length_c   1.000
_cell.angle_alpha   90.00
_cell.angle_beta   90.00
_cell.angle_gamma   90.00
#
_symmetry.space_group_name_H-M   'P 1'
#
loop_
_entity.id
_entity.type
_entity.pdbx_description
1 polymer ?
#
loop_
_entity_poly.entity_id
_entity_poly.type
_entity_poly.pdbx_seq_one_letter_code
_entity_poly.pdbx_strand_id
1 'polypeptide(L)' 'MPINRLLKTDEYTPEQIELFNRAFSLALHSMGLVDRNDPLCEIVARKVIEIGKTGALDAKGVAEAAVASIGL' A
#
# COMPACT_ATOMS: atom_id res chain seq x y z
N MET A 1 3.23 1.55 -11.18
CA MET A 1 2.71 2.03 -9.87
C MET A 1 3.88 2.46 -9.01
N PRO A 2 3.81 3.57 -8.25
CA PRO A 2 4.91 4.05 -7.41
C PRO A 2 5.31 3.04 -6.32
N ILE A 3 4.37 2.21 -5.83
CA ILE A 3 4.67 1.12 -4.90
C ILE A 3 5.61 0.05 -5.48
N ASN A 4 5.66 -0.11 -6.81
CA ASN A 4 6.51 -1.11 -7.47
C ASN A 4 8.01 -0.79 -7.39
N ARG A 5 8.37 0.45 -7.02
CA ARG A 5 9.75 0.83 -6.68
C ARG A 5 10.16 0.35 -5.28
N LEU A 6 9.19 0.18 -4.39
CA LEU A 6 9.38 -0.23 -3.00
C LEU A 6 9.23 -1.75 -2.84
N LEU A 7 8.40 -2.37 -3.67
CA LEU A 7 8.30 -3.81 -3.80
C LEU A 7 9.52 -4.34 -4.56
N LYS A 8 10.50 -4.89 -3.86
CA LYS A 8 11.54 -5.71 -4.51
C LYS A 8 10.86 -6.97 -5.05
N THR A 9 10.86 -7.14 -6.37
CA THR A 9 10.22 -8.26 -7.08
C THR A 9 10.73 -9.64 -6.62
N ASP A 10 11.90 -9.70 -6.00
CA ASP A 10 12.52 -10.93 -5.48
C ASP A 10 12.00 -11.34 -4.09
N GLU A 11 11.33 -10.44 -3.37
CA GLU A 11 10.96 -10.63 -1.96
C GLU A 11 9.48 -11.04 -1.78
N TYR A 12 8.67 -10.97 -2.83
CA TYR A 12 7.21 -11.17 -2.77
C TYR A 12 6.70 -12.00 -3.95
N THR A 13 5.71 -12.85 -3.69
CA THR A 13 5.03 -13.60 -4.75
C THR A 13 4.16 -12.67 -5.59
N PRO A 14 3.87 -13.01 -6.87
CA PRO A 14 2.97 -12.23 -7.72
C PRO A 14 1.60 -11.96 -7.06
N GLU A 15 1.07 -12.92 -6.31
CA GLU A 15 -0.19 -12.77 -5.56
C GLU A 15 -0.09 -11.71 -4.47
N GLN A 16 1.03 -11.66 -3.73
CA GLN A 16 1.28 -10.61 -2.74
C GLN A 16 1.46 -9.24 -3.40
N ILE A 17 2.16 -9.18 -4.53
CA ILE A 17 2.34 -7.94 -5.29
C ILE A 17 0.99 -7.39 -5.75
N GLU A 18 0.07 -8.25 -6.23
CA GLU A 18 -1.29 -7.83 -6.57
C GLU A 18 -2.07 -7.36 -5.33
N LEU A 19 -1.95 -8.04 -4.19
CA LEU A 19 -2.58 -7.65 -2.93
C LEU A 19 -2.10 -6.26 -2.48
N PHE A 20 -0.78 -6.02 -2.49
CA PHE A 20 -0.22 -4.72 -2.13
C PHE A 20 -0.61 -3.63 -3.12
N ASN A 21 -0.64 -3.91 -4.42
CA ASN A 21 -1.10 -2.94 -5.41
C ASN A 21 -2.57 -2.56 -5.20
N ARG A 22 -3.44 -3.55 -4.93
CA ARG A 22 -4.85 -3.28 -4.61
C ARG A 22 -5.00 -2.47 -3.33
N ALA A 23 -4.32 -2.87 -2.26
CA ALA A 23 -4.36 -2.17 -0.98
C ALA A 23 -3.88 -0.72 -1.11
N PHE A 24 -2.81 -0.51 -1.85
CA PHE A 24 -2.26 0.81 -2.12
C PHE A 24 -3.21 1.69 -2.93
N SER A 25 -3.80 1.13 -4.00
CA SER A 25 -4.77 1.87 -4.80
C SER A 25 -6.02 2.24 -4.00
N LEU A 26 -6.48 1.36 -3.11
CA LEU A 26 -7.59 1.63 -2.19
C LEU A 26 -7.24 2.72 -1.17
N ALA A 27 -6.04 2.67 -0.59
CA ALA A 27 -5.58 3.66 0.37
C ALA A 27 -5.49 5.07 -0.24
N LEU A 28 -4.91 5.18 -1.43
CA LEU A 28 -4.85 6.45 -2.18
C LEU A 28 -6.23 6.99 -2.52
N HIS A 29 -7.14 6.10 -2.97
CA HIS A 29 -8.53 6.49 -3.25
C HIS A 29 -9.22 7.01 -1.98
N SER A 30 -9.07 6.31 -0.86
CA SER A 30 -9.69 6.70 0.41
C SER A 30 -9.17 8.02 0.96
N MET A 31 -7.91 8.37 0.65
CA MET A 31 -7.29 9.64 1.03
C MET A 31 -7.51 10.76 0.01
N GLY A 32 -8.11 10.48 -1.15
CA GLY A 32 -8.27 11.46 -2.23
C GLY A 32 -6.93 11.94 -2.82
N LEU A 33 -5.85 11.18 -2.65
CA LEU A 33 -4.53 11.50 -3.19
C LEU A 33 -4.54 11.28 -4.70
N VAL A 34 -4.84 12.37 -5.42
CA VAL A 34 -4.72 12.44 -6.88
C VAL A 34 -3.25 12.53 -7.30
N ASP A 35 -2.43 13.21 -6.50
CA ASP A 35 -1.05 13.46 -6.84
C ASP A 35 -0.14 12.30 -6.45
N ARG A 36 0.30 11.56 -7.46
CA ARG A 36 1.09 10.33 -7.28
C ARG A 36 2.58 10.60 -7.06
N ASN A 37 3.00 11.86 -7.16
CA ASN A 37 4.36 12.31 -6.86
C ASN A 37 4.53 12.80 -5.42
N ASP A 38 3.45 12.82 -4.63
CA ASP A 38 3.56 13.21 -3.24
C ASP A 38 4.44 12.22 -2.45
N PRO A 39 5.33 12.71 -1.57
CA PRO A 39 6.07 11.84 -0.65
C PRO A 39 5.13 11.04 0.25
N LEU A 40 3.89 11.50 0.45
CA LEU A 40 2.84 10.75 1.14
C LEU A 40 2.54 9.41 0.45
N CYS A 41 2.58 9.38 -0.89
CA CYS A 41 2.39 8.19 -1.70
C CYS A 41 3.43 7.11 -1.37
N GLU A 42 4.68 7.50 -1.14
CA GLU A 42 5.75 6.58 -0.70
C GLU A 42 5.57 6.10 0.75
N ILE A 43 5.03 6.96 1.63
CA ILE A 43 4.74 6.60 3.03
C ILE A 43 3.60 5.58 3.08
N VAL A 44 2.50 5.81 2.35
CA VAL A 44 1.37 4.89 2.21
C VAL A 44 1.86 3.55 1.66
N ALA A 45 2.69 3.57 0.62
CA ALA A 45 3.24 2.36 0.02
C ALA A 45 4.04 1.53 1.03
N ARG A 46 4.94 2.16 1.79
CA ARG A 46 5.69 1.46 2.84
C ARG A 46 4.77 0.89 3.92
N LYS A 47 3.76 1.64 4.37
CA LYS A 47 2.83 1.17 5.39
C LYS A 47 1.99 -0.02 4.94
N VAL A 48 1.49 0.01 3.71
CA VAL A 48 0.77 -1.12 3.10
C VAL A 48 1.64 -2.38 3.09
N ILE A 49 2.91 -2.25 2.72
CA ILE A 49 3.85 -3.38 2.68
C ILE A 49 4.14 -3.90 4.10
N GLU A 50 4.38 -3.01 5.07
CA GLU A 50 4.61 -3.42 6.46
C GLU A 50 3.40 -4.15 7.05
N ILE A 51 2.21 -3.58 6.91
CA ILE A 51 0.96 -4.16 7.45
C ILE A 51 0.65 -5.48 6.76
N GLY A 52 0.82 -5.53 5.44
CA GLY A 52 0.63 -6.75 4.66
C GLY A 52 1.66 -7.85 4.98
N LYS A 53 2.90 -7.49 5.35
CA LYS A 53 3.91 -8.44 5.86
C LYS A 53 3.51 -9.07 7.21
N THR A 54 2.75 -8.36 8.04
CA THR A 54 2.24 -8.88 9.32
C THR A 54 1.13 -9.94 9.18
N GLY A 55 0.76 -10.35 7.96
CA GLY A 55 -0.21 -11.42 7.73
C GLY A 55 -1.67 -10.96 7.60
N ALA A 56 -1.90 -9.72 7.18
CA ALA A 56 -3.24 -9.23 6.92
C ALA A 56 -3.88 -9.97 5.72
N LEU A 57 -5.09 -10.51 5.93
CA LEU A 57 -5.79 -11.41 5.00
C LEU A 57 -6.38 -10.70 3.76
N ASP A 58 -6.59 -9.38 3.81
CA ASP A 58 -7.35 -8.67 2.77
C ASP A 58 -6.71 -7.33 2.38
N ALA A 59 -6.65 -7.07 1.07
CA ALA A 59 -6.16 -5.81 0.51
C ALA A 59 -6.89 -4.58 1.09
N LYS A 60 -8.19 -4.72 1.39
CA LYS A 60 -8.99 -3.65 1.97
C LYS A 60 -8.61 -3.36 3.42
N GLY A 61 -8.43 -4.41 4.24
CA GLY A 61 -8.00 -4.25 5.63
C GLY A 61 -6.60 -3.64 5.73
N VAL A 62 -5.69 -4.05 4.84
CA VAL A 62 -4.35 -3.43 4.72
C VAL A 62 -4.45 -1.96 4.34
N ALA A 63 -5.31 -1.62 3.38
CA ALA A 63 -5.52 -0.23 2.96
C ALA A 63 -6.06 0.63 4.10
N GLU A 64 -7.13 0.19 4.76
CA GLU A 64 -7.77 0.92 5.87
C GLU A 64 -6.79 1.10 7.04
N ALA A 65 -6.03 0.06 7.40
CA ALA A 65 -5.02 0.16 8.44
C ALA A 65 -3.86 1.08 8.06
N ALA A 66 -3.43 1.08 6.79
CA ALA A 66 -2.39 1.98 6.31
C ALA A 66 -2.85 3.45 6.34
N VAL A 67 -4.08 3.72 5.90
CA VAL A 67 -4.71 5.05 5.94
C VAL A 67 -4.88 5.51 7.39
N ALA A 68 -5.43 4.66 8.25
CA ALA A 68 -5.61 4.94 9.68
C ALA A 68 -4.28 5.20 10.40
N SER A 69 -3.21 4.49 10.02
CA SER A 69 -1.87 4.71 10.59
C SER A 69 -1.21 6.00 10.15
N ILE A 70 -1.60 6.56 8.99
CA ILE A 70 -1.06 7.83 8.48
C ILE A 70 -1.89 9.02 8.96
N GLY A 71 -3.18 8.80 9.23
CA GLY A 71 -4.01 9.71 10.03
C GLY A 71 -4.03 11.14 9.50
N LEU A 72 -4.86 11.38 8.49
CA LEU A 72 -5.40 12.70 8.20
C LEU A 72 -6.83 12.78 8.73
#